data_AF-A0A6N7ADI3-F1
#
_entry.id   AF-A0A6N7ADI3-F1
#
_cell.length_a   1.000
_cell.length_b   1.000
_cell.length_c   1.000
_cell.angle_alpha   90.00
_cell.angle_beta   90.00
_cell.angle_gamma   90.00
#
_symmetry.space_group_name_H-M   'P 1'
#
loop_
_entity.id
_entity.type
_entity.pdbx_description
1 polymer ?
#
loop_
_entity_poly.entity_id
_entity_poly.type
_entity_poly.pdbx_seq_one_letter_code
_entity_poly.pdbx_strand_id
1 'polypeptide(L)' 'MVIWKVPEPVPGSAHALKYSLFYGYPGRRLAGYDNERGKGDHRHVEGREEPYAFTTPEKLVADFLADVEKLRGNP' A
#
# COMPACT_ATOMS: atom_id res chain seq x y z
N MET A 1 -4.54 -2.57 8.42
CA MET A 1 -3.22 -2.03 8.06
C MET A 1 -2.18 -2.69 8.95
N VAL A 2 -1.12 -3.20 8.35
CA VAL A 2 0.03 -3.75 9.07
C VAL A 2 1.31 -3.25 8.40
N ILE A 3 2.25 -2.77 9.20
CA ILE A 3 3.58 -2.30 8.78
C ILE A 3 4.57 -2.84 9.80
N TRP A 4 5.62 -3.50 9.35
CA TRP A 4 6.65 -4.02 10.26
C TRP A 4 8.04 -3.90 9.65
N LYS A 5 9.04 -3.80 10.55
CA LYS A 5 10.44 -3.78 10.18
C LYS A 5 10.92 -5.19 9.85
N VAL A 6 11.70 -5.31 8.79
CA VAL A 6 12.38 -6.54 8.38
C VAL A 6 13.89 -6.32 8.45
N PRO A 7 14.70 -7.38 8.65
CA PRO A 7 16.15 -7.24 8.76
C PRO A 7 16.79 -6.76 7.45
N GLU A 8 16.21 -7.14 6.31
CA GLU A 8 16.67 -6.77 4.97
C GLU A 8 15.49 -6.22 4.14
N PRO A 9 15.74 -5.28 3.21
CA PRO A 9 14.70 -4.80 2.31
C PRO A 9 14.01 -5.92 1.54
N VAL A 10 12.70 -5.81 1.37
CA VAL A 10 11.96 -6.73 0.51
C VAL A 10 12.45 -6.55 -0.92
N PRO A 11 12.76 -7.63 -1.68
CA PRO A 11 13.21 -7.49 -3.06
C PRO A 11 12.26 -6.65 -3.91
N GLY A 12 12.77 -5.55 -4.46
CA GLY A 12 12.00 -4.53 -5.19
C GLY A 12 11.75 -3.24 -4.40
N SER A 13 11.96 -3.24 -3.08
CA SER A 13 11.87 -2.05 -2.21
C SER A 13 13.26 -1.58 -1.76
N ALA A 14 13.42 -0.28 -1.57
CA ALA A 14 14.67 0.35 -1.13
C ALA A 14 14.76 0.55 0.40
N HIS A 15 13.84 -0.03 1.17
CA HIS A 15 13.70 0.19 2.60
C HIS A 15 13.43 -1.11 3.37
N ALA A 16 13.77 -1.12 4.66
CA ALA A 16 13.65 -2.28 5.56
C ALA A 16 12.25 -2.42 6.18
N LEU A 17 11.20 -2.25 5.39
CA LEU A 17 9.80 -2.39 5.83
C LEU A 17 9.06 -3.37 4.94
N LYS A 18 8.18 -4.16 5.55
CA LYS A 18 7.14 -4.91 4.87
C LYS A 18 5.80 -4.34 5.31
N TYR A 19 4.90 -4.13 4.35
CA TYR A 19 3.58 -3.60 4.66
C TYR A 19 2.48 -4.27 3.84
N SER A 20 1.29 -4.25 4.41
CA SER A 20 0.04 -4.63 3.77
C SER A 20 -1.09 -3.78 4.33
N LEU A 21 -1.55 -2.83 3.53
CA LEU A 21 -2.69 -1.98 3.80
C LEU A 21 -3.80 -2.41 2.85
N PHE A 22 -5.02 -2.57 3.35
CA PHE A 22 -6.15 -3.08 2.59
C PHE A 22 -7.42 -2.37 3.02
N TYR A 23 -8.24 -2.00 2.04
CA TYR A 23 -9.59 -1.51 2.21
C TYR A 23 -10.50 -2.15 1.16
N GLY A 24 -11.66 -2.62 1.60
CA GLY A 24 -12.63 -3.28 0.75
C GLY A 24 -13.63 -4.12 1.52
N TYR A 25 -14.35 -4.95 0.79
CA TYR A 25 -15.36 -5.87 1.30
C TYR A 25 -14.85 -7.31 1.21
N PRO A 26 -15.50 -8.28 1.88
CA PRO A 26 -15.21 -9.69 1.67
C PRO A 26 -15.20 -10.02 0.17
N GLY A 27 -14.08 -10.55 -0.33
CA GLY A 27 -13.90 -10.90 -1.74
C GLY A 27 -13.66 -9.73 -2.71
N ARG A 28 -13.62 -8.47 -2.24
CA ARG A 28 -13.41 -7.30 -3.11
C ARG A 28 -12.44 -6.30 -2.51
N ARG A 29 -11.24 -6.19 -3.11
CA ARG A 29 -10.27 -5.13 -2.84
C ARG A 29 -10.69 -3.84 -3.54
N LEU A 30 -10.80 -2.74 -2.79
CA LEU A 30 -11.03 -1.40 -3.35
C LEU A 30 -9.76 -0.57 -3.36
N ALA A 31 -9.01 -0.60 -2.25
CA ALA A 31 -7.66 -0.07 -2.16
C ALA A 31 -6.73 -1.09 -1.50
N GLY A 32 -5.48 -1.15 -1.94
CA GLY A 32 -4.43 -1.93 -1.30
C GLY A 32 -3.06 -1.33 -1.56
N TYR A 33 -2.20 -1.33 -0.56
CA TYR A 33 -0.80 -0.94 -0.71
C TYR A 33 0.03 -2.07 -0.12
N ASP A 34 0.93 -2.63 -0.90
CA ASP A 34 1.87 -3.64 -0.43
C ASP A 34 3.16 -3.61 -1.25
N ASN A 35 4.20 -4.24 -0.71
CA ASN A 35 5.47 -4.38 -1.40
C ASN A 35 5.79 -5.84 -1.72
N GLU A 36 4.94 -6.49 -2.52
CA GLU A 36 5.13 -7.87 -2.99
C GLU A 36 6.55 -8.14 -3.49
N ARG A 37 7.12 -9.29 -3.07
CA ARG A 37 8.48 -9.70 -3.43
C ARG A 37 8.60 -9.80 -4.95
N GLY A 38 9.57 -9.08 -5.52
CA GLY A 38 9.85 -9.08 -6.96
C GLY A 38 9.12 -8.00 -7.75
N LYS A 39 8.07 -7.38 -7.19
CA LYS A 39 7.44 -6.18 -7.76
C LYS A 39 7.93 -4.90 -7.08
N GLY A 40 8.17 -4.97 -5.76
CA GLY A 40 8.43 -3.80 -4.94
C GLY A 40 7.15 -3.08 -4.56
N ASP A 41 7.31 -1.83 -4.16
CA ASP A 41 6.23 -0.96 -3.68
C ASP A 41 5.18 -0.71 -4.76
N HIS A 42 3.94 -1.07 -4.48
CA HIS A 42 2.83 -0.80 -5.38
C HIS A 42 1.53 -0.55 -4.63
N ARG A 43 0.60 0.06 -5.35
CA ARG A 43 -0.78 0.24 -4.90
C ARG A 43 -1.74 -0.34 -5.90
N HIS A 44 -2.90 -0.72 -5.39
CA HIS A 44 -4.03 -1.22 -6.13
C HIS A 44 -5.25 -0.38 -5.76
N VAL A 45 -5.79 0.41 -6.67
CA VAL A 45 -6.95 1.26 -6.43
C VAL A 45 -7.96 1.04 -7.56
N GLU A 46 -9.20 0.65 -7.21
CA GLU A 46 -10.30 0.41 -8.16
C GLU A 46 -9.95 -0.54 -9.32
N GLY A 47 -9.20 -1.61 -9.05
CA GLY A 47 -8.80 -2.57 -10.07
C GLY A 47 -7.53 -2.20 -10.84
N ARG A 48 -6.95 -1.02 -10.60
CA ARG A 48 -5.71 -0.57 -11.22
C ARG A 48 -4.53 -0.79 -10.30
N GLU A 49 -3.54 -1.52 -10.78
CA GLU A 49 -2.26 -1.72 -10.11
C GLU A 49 -1.21 -0.79 -10.72
N GLU A 50 -0.46 -0.08 -9.88
CA GLU A 50 0.62 0.80 -10.31
C GLU A 50 1.76 0.86 -9.28
N PRO A 51 3.01 1.12 -9.72
CA PRO A 51 4.12 1.34 -8.81
C PRO A 51 3.83 2.47 -7.81
N TYR A 52 4.23 2.28 -6.56
CA TYR A 52 4.09 3.27 -5.51
C TYR A 52 5.47 3.80 -5.09
N ALA A 53 5.67 5.11 -5.20
CA ALA A 53 6.91 5.76 -4.81
C ALA A 53 6.97 5.93 -3.28
N PHE A 54 7.42 4.89 -2.58
CA PHE A 54 7.57 4.94 -1.13
C PHE A 54 8.58 6.02 -0.70
N THR A 55 8.22 6.81 0.32
CA THR A 55 9.14 7.77 0.95
C THR A 55 9.24 7.54 2.45
N THR A 56 8.13 7.59 3.18
CA THR A 56 8.08 7.36 4.63
C THR A 56 6.84 6.55 5.01
N PRO A 57 6.86 5.87 6.17
CA PRO A 57 5.67 5.19 6.69
C PRO A 57 4.47 6.13 6.85
N GLU A 58 4.70 7.36 7.31
CA GLU A 58 3.64 8.35 7.52
C GLU A 58 2.97 8.73 6.20
N LYS A 59 3.77 8.92 5.14
CA LYS A 59 3.26 9.18 3.79
C LYS A 59 2.50 7.98 3.22
N LEU A 60 3.00 6.76 3.40
CA LEU A 60 2.29 5.53 3.04
C LEU A 60 0.89 5.47 3.67
N VAL A 61 0.79 5.76 4.98
CA VAL A 61 -0.50 5.77 5.68
C VAL A 61 -1.40 6.90 5.17
N ALA A 62 -0.86 8.10 4.99
CA ALA A 62 -1.62 9.25 4.53
C ALA A 62 -2.18 9.04 3.10
N ASP A 63 -1.36 8.56 2.18
CA ASP A 63 -1.77 8.29 0.80
C ASP A 63 -2.84 7.18 0.74
N PHE A 64 -2.66 6.11 1.53
CA PHE A 64 -3.67 5.05 1.64
C PHE A 64 -5.00 5.58 2.18
N LEU A 65 -4.98 6.36 3.27
CA LEU A 65 -6.21 6.93 3.83
C LEU A 65 -6.88 7.91 2.87
N ALA A 66 -6.11 8.71 2.11
CA ALA A 66 -6.66 9.60 1.10
C ALA A 66 -7.40 8.83 0.00
N ASP A 67 -6.86 7.71 -0.47
CA ASP A 67 -7.56 6.85 -1.44
C ASP A 67 -8.81 6.18 -0.82
N VAL A 68 -8.76 5.79 0.45
CA VAL A 68 -9.93 5.28 1.17
C VAL A 68 -11.04 6.32 1.29
N GLU A 69 -10.72 7.57 1.62
CA GLU A 69 -11.73 8.64 1.74
C GLU A 69 -12.36 8.97 0.38
N LYS A 70 -11.57 9.03 -0.69
CA LYS A 70 -12.12 9.15 -2.06
C LYS A 70 -13.08 8.02 -2.40
N LEU A 71 -12.72 6.77 -2.05
CA LEU A 71 -13.57 5.59 -2.26
C LEU A 71 -14.85 5.61 -1.42
N ARG A 72 -14.86 6.33 -0.30
CA ARG A 72 -16.06 6.54 0.54
C ARG A 72 -16.97 7.65 0.00
N GLY A 73 -16.51 8.43 -0.98
CA GLY A 73 -17.21 9.60 -1.48
C GLY A 73 -17.03 10.85 -0.60
N ASN A 74 -16.02 10.86 0.29
CA ASN A 74 -15.64 12.05 1.03
C ASN A 74 -14.58 12.83 0.22
N PRO A 75 -14.87 14.06 -0.23
CA PRO A 75 -13.93 14.90 -0.97
C PRO A 75 -12.82 15.47 -0.09
#